data_AF-A0A974CGM4-F1
#
_entry.id   AF-A0A974CGM4-F1
#
_cell.length_a   1.000
_cell.length_b   1.000
_cell.length_c   1.000
_cell.angle_alpha   90.00
_cell.angle_beta   90.00
_cell.angle_gamma   90.00
#
_symmetry.space_group_name_H-M   'P 1'
#
loop_
_entity.id
_entity.type
_entity.pdbx_description
1 polymer ?
#
loop_
_entity_poly.entity_id
_entity_poly.type
_entity_poly.pdbx_seq_one_letter_code
_entity_poly.pdbx_strand_id
1 'polypeptide(L)'
;MLPQIGREDCLATHMKAYEAQQNHIEQVLEALLSQMPSVSPVTGNPPTEVAPPTVSSAGEPHIPPPPRYNRDPQDCRRFLTHCLIQFEF
;
A
#
# COMPACT_ATOMS: atom_id res chain seq x y z
N MET A 1 -16.08 48.22 0.20
CA MET A 1 -15.07 47.39 0.89
C MET A 1 -15.70 46.02 1.09
N LEU A 2 -15.22 44.98 0.39
CA LEU A 2 -15.78 43.62 0.48
C LEU A 2 -15.31 42.96 1.80
N PRO A 3 -16.16 42.16 2.47
CA PRO A 3 -15.85 41.61 3.77
C PRO A 3 -14.77 40.52 3.65
N GLN A 4 -13.62 40.75 4.26
CA GLN A 4 -12.51 39.79 4.38
C GLN A 4 -12.84 38.59 5.29
N ILE A 5 -13.95 38.67 6.03
CA ILE A 5 -14.32 37.79 7.15
C ILE A 5 -14.56 36.33 6.70
N GLY A 6 -15.01 36.08 5.46
CA GLY A 6 -15.29 34.71 4.99
C GLY A 6 -14.06 33.90 4.55
N ARG A 7 -12.90 34.53 4.34
CA ARG A 7 -11.69 33.84 3.83
C ARG A 7 -10.82 33.26 4.94
N GLU A 8 -10.77 33.94 6.08
CA GLU A 8 -10.00 33.51 7.24
C GLU A 8 -10.63 32.29 7.92
N ASP A 9 -11.97 32.27 8.01
CA ASP A 9 -12.74 31.11 8.52
C ASP A 9 -12.56 29.85 7.65
N CYS A 10 -12.44 30.03 6.32
CA CYS A 10 -12.19 28.93 5.39
C CYS A 10 -10.79 28.31 5.62
N LEU A 11 -9.77 29.15 5.78
CA LEU A 11 -8.40 28.70 6.05
C LEU A 11 -8.30 28.00 7.42
N ALA A 12 -8.89 28.58 8.46
CA ALA A 12 -8.89 28.00 9.81
C ALA A 12 -9.57 26.63 9.84
N THR A 13 -10.69 26.48 9.13
CA THR A 13 -11.39 25.19 9.00
C THR A 13 -10.51 24.15 8.30
N HIS A 14 -9.80 24.56 7.25
CA HIS A 14 -8.93 23.68 6.50
C HIS A 14 -7.69 23.25 7.31
N MET A 15 -7.09 24.16 8.07
CA MET A 15 -5.99 23.84 8.99
C MET A 15 -6.43 22.84 10.06
N LYS A 16 -7.64 23.02 10.63
CA LYS A 16 -8.20 22.09 11.62
C LYS A 16 -8.47 20.70 11.04
N ALA A 17 -8.90 20.63 9.78
CA ALA A 17 -9.09 19.35 9.08
C ALA A 17 -7.76 18.61 8.88
N TYR A 18 -6.69 19.33 8.50
CA TYR A 18 -5.36 18.72 8.37
C TYR A 18 -4.79 18.25 9.71
N GLU A 19 -4.97 19.03 10.77
CA GLU A 19 -4.54 18.65 12.11
C GLU A 19 -5.26 17.36 12.58
N ALA A 20 -6.58 17.29 12.39
CA ALA A 20 -7.35 16.10 12.70
C ALA A 20 -6.89 14.88 11.87
N GLN A 21 -6.58 15.09 10.59
CA GLN A 21 -6.06 14.03 9.71
C GLN A 21 -4.69 13.52 10.16
N GLN A 22 -3.78 14.42 10.54
CA GLN A 22 -2.44 14.05 11.02
C GLN A 22 -2.53 13.22 12.31
N ASN A 23 -3.35 13.66 13.27
CA ASN A 23 -3.59 12.91 14.51
C ASN A 23 -4.18 11.53 14.24
N HIS A 24 -5.07 11.40 13.27
CA HIS A 24 -5.63 10.11 12.89
C HIS A 24 -4.58 9.18 12.27
N ILE A 25 -3.73 9.70 11.39
CA ILE A 25 -2.62 8.93 10.79
C ILE A 25 -1.66 8.43 11.87
N GLU A 26 -1.29 9.29 12.83
CA GLU A 26 -0.43 8.91 13.95
C GLU A 26 -1.03 7.76 14.77
N GLN A 27 -2.31 7.86 15.13
CA GLN A 27 -3.00 6.80 15.87
C GLN A 27 -3.03 5.47 15.12
N VAL A 28 -3.27 5.50 13.81
CA VAL A 28 -3.27 4.30 12.97
C VAL A 28 -1.88 3.67 12.90
N LEU A 29 -0.83 4.49 12.74
CA LEU A 29 0.54 4.00 12.71
C LEU A 29 0.94 3.36 14.04
N GLU A 30 0.64 4.00 15.17
CA GLU A 30 0.90 3.45 16.51
C GLU A 30 0.15 2.14 16.74
N ALA A 31 -1.11 2.04 16.29
CA ALA A 31 -1.89 0.81 16.39
C ALA A 31 -1.29 -0.31 15.54
N LEU A 32 -0.76 -0.01 14.36
CA LEU A 32 -0.09 -0.99 13.50
C LEU A 32 1.24 -1.45 14.10
N LEU A 33 2.05 -0.51 14.61
CA LEU A 33 3.31 -0.81 15.29
C LEU A 33 3.09 -1.67 16.53
N SER A 34 2.05 -1.38 17.31
CA SER A 34 1.67 -2.16 18.51
C SER A 34 1.24 -3.59 18.19
N GLN A 35 0.72 -3.84 16.99
CA GLN A 35 0.30 -5.16 16.54
C GLN A 35 1.43 -5.97 15.90
N MET A 36 2.57 -5.35 15.59
CA MET A 36 3.68 -6.08 15.00
C MET A 36 4.35 -6.99 16.05
N PRO A 37 4.45 -8.31 15.79
CA PRO A 37 5.18 -9.19 16.68
C PRO A 37 6.65 -8.79 16.72
N SER A 38 7.18 -8.62 17.93
CA SER A 38 8.59 -8.35 18.16
C SER A 38 9.42 -9.52 17.62
N VAL A 39 10.09 -9.32 16.49
CA VAL A 39 11.05 -10.29 15.96
C VAL A 39 12.30 -10.20 16.83
N SER A 40 12.39 -11.08 17.82
CA SER A 40 13.64 -11.27 18.56
C SER A 40 14.69 -11.82 17.58
N PRO A 41 15.88 -11.21 17.46
CA PRO A 41 16.96 -11.84 16.71
C PRO A 41 17.28 -13.15 17.41
N VAL A 42 16.99 -14.26 16.75
CA VAL A 42 17.30 -15.59 17.25
C VAL A 42 18.83 -15.71 17.31
N THR A 43 19.39 -15.55 18.51
CA THR A 43 20.76 -15.98 18.84
C THR A 43 20.78 -17.52 18.83
N GLY A 44 20.81 -18.10 17.64
CA GLY A 44 20.90 -19.55 17.45
C GLY A 44 22.27 -19.93 16.91
N ASN A 45 23.08 -20.58 17.75
CA ASN A 45 24.23 -21.46 17.52
C ASN A 45 25.07 -21.36 16.21
N PRO A 46 26.40 -21.61 16.27
CA PRO A 46 27.20 -21.72 15.06
C PRO A 46 26.59 -22.81 14.15
N PRO A 47 26.45 -22.57 12.84
CA PRO A 47 25.85 -23.54 11.96
C PRO A 47 26.72 -24.79 11.94
N THR A 48 26.19 -25.90 12.47
CA THR A 48 26.64 -27.21 12.03
C THR A 48 26.31 -27.27 10.55
N GLU A 49 27.35 -27.45 9.74
CA GLU A 49 27.29 -27.54 8.29
C GLU A 49 26.41 -28.72 7.87
N VAL A 50 25.10 -28.46 7.78
CA VAL A 50 24.19 -29.35 7.07
C VAL A 50 24.32 -28.94 5.61
N ALA A 51 24.98 -29.80 4.84
CA ALA A 51 25.08 -29.63 3.40
C ALA A 51 23.69 -29.29 2.83
N PRO A 52 23.57 -28.23 2.01
CA PRO A 52 22.28 -27.82 1.49
C PRO A 52 21.68 -28.97 0.69
N PRO A 53 20.34 -29.21 0.78
CA PRO A 53 19.69 -30.07 -0.19
C PRO A 53 20.03 -29.51 -1.56
N THR A 54 20.45 -30.37 -2.49
CA THR A 54 20.68 -29.99 -3.87
C THR A 54 19.33 -29.56 -4.45
N VAL A 55 19.01 -28.27 -4.31
CA VAL A 55 17.88 -27.65 -4.98
C VAL A 55 18.29 -27.62 -6.44
N SER A 56 17.79 -28.61 -7.20
CA SER A 56 17.75 -28.49 -8.64
C SER A 56 17.14 -27.13 -8.93
N SER A 57 17.93 -26.25 -9.55
CA SER A 57 17.50 -24.93 -9.99
C SER A 57 16.37 -25.14 -11.00
N ALA A 58 15.15 -25.30 -10.50
CA ALA A 58 13.95 -25.04 -11.26
C ALA A 58 14.04 -23.55 -11.55
N GLY A 59 14.50 -23.25 -12.77
CA GLY A 59 14.88 -21.92 -13.22
C GLY A 59 13.86 -20.88 -12.79
N GLU A 60 14.38 -19.69 -12.48
CA GLU A 60 13.60 -18.53 -12.09
C GLU A 60 12.29 -18.45 -12.90
N PRO A 61 11.11 -18.30 -12.25
CA PRO A 61 9.84 -18.25 -12.97
C PRO A 61 9.90 -17.14 -14.01
N HIS A 62 10.04 -17.52 -15.28
CA HIS A 62 10.11 -16.57 -16.37
C HIS A 62 8.70 -16.01 -16.62
N ILE A 63 8.38 -14.91 -15.95
CA ILE A 63 7.12 -14.19 -16.17
C ILE A 63 7.26 -13.40 -17.48
N PRO A 64 6.41 -13.66 -18.49
CA PRO A 64 6.46 -12.90 -19.73
C PRO A 64 6.08 -11.43 -19.47
N PRO A 65 6.65 -10.48 -20.23
CA PRO A 65 6.28 -9.08 -20.11
C PRO A 65 4.78 -8.91 -20.41
N PRO A 66 4.10 -7.95 -19.75
CA PRO A 66 2.69 -7.70 -20.00
C PRO A 66 2.45 -7.35 -21.47
N PRO A 67 1.28 -7.71 -22.02
CA PRO A 67 0.89 -7.31 -23.38
C PRO A 67 0.98 -5.79 -23.54
N ARG A 68 1.47 -5.33 -24.69
CA ARG A 68 1.46 -3.90 -25.00
C ARG A 68 0.01 -3.44 -25.14
N TYR A 69 -0.29 -2.26 -24.61
CA TYR A 69 -1.59 -1.62 -24.78
C TYR A 69 -1.88 -1.39 -26.27
N ASN A 70 -2.89 -2.07 -26.80
CA ASN A 70 -3.27 -2.07 -28.22
C ASN A 70 -4.24 -0.94 -28.60
N ARG A 71 -4.65 -0.10 -27.63
CA ARG A 71 -5.68 0.96 -27.77
C ARG A 71 -7.06 0.46 -28.22
N ASP A 72 -7.35 -0.83 -28.06
CA ASP A 72 -8.68 -1.36 -28.34
C ASP A 72 -9.67 -0.86 -27.26
N PRO A 73 -10.69 -0.08 -27.62
CA PRO A 73 -11.69 0.38 -26.67
C PRO A 73 -12.49 -0.76 -26.02
N GLN A 74 -12.52 -1.97 -26.60
CA GLN A 74 -13.17 -3.14 -26.00
C GLN A 74 -12.36 -3.73 -24.83
N ASP A 75 -11.02 -3.71 -24.91
CA ASP A 75 -10.16 -4.20 -23.82
C ASP A 75 -10.27 -3.29 -22.58
N CYS A 76 -10.39 -1.98 -22.79
CA CYS A 76 -10.67 -1.02 -21.72
C CYS A 76 -12.02 -1.27 -21.04
N ARG A 77 -13.06 -1.62 -21.81
CA ARG A 77 -14.38 -1.94 -21.24
C ARG A 77 -14.32 -3.17 -20.33
N ARG A 78 -13.64 -4.24 -20.77
CA ARG A 78 -13.46 -5.45 -19.95
C ARG A 78 -12.78 -5.15 -18.62
N PHE A 79 -11.69 -4.37 -18.66
CA PHE A 79 -10.97 -3.97 -17.45
C PHE A 79 -11.87 -3.16 -16.51
N LEU A 80 -12.59 -2.15 -17.02
CA LEU A 80 -13.50 -1.34 -16.22
C LEU A 80 -14.65 -2.17 -15.62
N THR A 81 -15.21 -3.12 -16.38
CA THR A 81 -16.25 -4.03 -15.88
C THR A 81 -15.72 -4.92 -14.75
N HIS A 82 -14.50 -5.46 -14.87
CA HIS A 82 -13.90 -6.23 -13.77
C HIS A 82 -13.67 -5.39 -12.51
N CYS A 83 -13.26 -4.13 -12.65
CA CYS A 83 -13.13 -3.23 -11.51
C CYS A 83 -14.49 -2.97 -10.83
N LEU A 84 -15.55 -2.73 -11.61
CA LEU A 84 -16.87 -2.46 -11.04
C LEU A 84 -17.44 -3.65 -10.27
N ILE A 85 -17.26 -4.88 -10.77
CA ILE A 85 -17.71 -6.10 -10.08
C ILE A 85 -16.93 -6.33 -8.77
N GLN A 86 -15.64 -5.96 -8.73
CA GLN A 86 -14.79 -6.19 -7.56
C GLN A 86 -14.96 -5.12 -6.46
N PHE A 87 -15.55 -3.96 -6.80
CA PHE A 87 -15.82 -2.86 -5.87
C PHE A 87 -17.33 -2.63 -5.61
N GLU A 88 -18.22 -3.48 -6.11
CA GLU A 88 -19.63 -3.52 -5.69
C GLU A 88 -19.72 -4.11 -4.27
N PHE A 89 -19.88 -3.23 -3.28
CA PHE A 89 -20.43 -3.47 -1.95
C PHE A 89 -21.60 -2.51 -1.72
#